data_AF-A0A530BWW2-F1
#
_entry.id   AF-A0A530BWW2-F1
#
_cell.length_a   1.000
_cell.length_b   1.000
_cell.length_c   1.000
_cell.angle_alpha   90.00
_cell.angle_beta   90.00
_cell.angle_gamma   90.00
#
_symmetry.space_group_name_H-M   'P 1'
#
loop_
_entity.id
_entity.type
_entity.pdbx_description
1 polymer ?
#
loop_
_entity_poly.entity_id
_entity_poly.type
_entity_poly.pdbx_seq_one_letter_code
_entity_poly.pdbx_strand_id
1 'polypeptide(L)'
;FAGSLAYRGHEEREMGFRHIVAEESPNLEIVEMREMLDDREKAYSEASALLERHPDLAAIYNVGAGNTGIARALKEHGRAKEIIFLGHEVTDGTKELLLDGTLDAVIDQNPRVEAREALNILSHSVRGLPYELHQPRLQVIFRESIPEI
;
A
#
# COMPACT_ATOMS: atom_id res chain seq x y z
N PHE A 1 -3.64 -7.41 -2.02
CA PHE A 1 -3.80 -6.80 -3.35
C PHE A 1 -2.45 -6.33 -3.85
N ALA A 2 -2.20 -6.45 -5.15
CA ALA A 2 -1.01 -5.96 -5.82
C ALA A 2 -1.38 -5.29 -7.14
N GLY A 3 -0.57 -4.32 -7.58
CA GLY A 3 -0.68 -3.74 -8.93
C GLY A 3 -0.34 -4.80 -9.96
N SER A 4 0.93 -5.18 -10.04
CA SER A 4 1.34 -6.44 -10.66
C SER A 4 2.13 -7.33 -9.70
N LEU A 5 1.92 -8.65 -9.76
CA LEU A 5 2.73 -9.67 -9.08
C LEU A 5 4.07 -9.92 -9.79
N ALA A 6 4.21 -9.48 -11.05
CA ALA A 6 5.47 -9.55 -11.80
C ALA A 6 6.35 -8.30 -11.59
N TYR A 7 5.82 -7.25 -10.95
CA TYR A 7 6.64 -6.11 -10.57
C TYR A 7 7.45 -6.46 -9.33
N ARG A 8 8.77 -6.51 -9.48
CA ARG A 8 9.70 -6.92 -8.42
C ARG A 8 9.46 -6.24 -7.08
N GLY A 9 9.16 -4.93 -7.07
CA GLY A 9 8.87 -4.21 -5.83
C GLY A 9 7.62 -4.74 -5.11
N HIS A 10 6.58 -5.12 -5.85
CA HIS A 10 5.38 -5.74 -5.26
C HIS A 10 5.63 -7.18 -4.84
N GLU A 11 6.38 -7.95 -5.63
CA GLU A 11 6.78 -9.32 -5.30
C GLU A 11 7.56 -9.34 -3.97
N GLU A 12 8.58 -8.50 -3.81
CA GLU A 12 9.38 -8.42 -2.59
C GLU A 12 8.53 -8.02 -1.36
N ARG A 13 7.58 -7.08 -1.53
CA ARG A 13 6.64 -6.67 -0.46
C ARG A 13 5.66 -7.79 -0.07
N GLU A 14 5.10 -8.50 -1.05
CA GLU A 14 4.20 -9.64 -0.82
C GLU A 14 4.94 -10.77 -0.11
N MET A 15 6.11 -11.15 -0.62
CA MET A 15 6.91 -12.22 -0.05
C MET A 15 7.27 -11.94 1.40
N GLY A 16 7.71 -10.71 1.72
CA GLY A 16 8.02 -10.30 3.08
C GLY A 16 6.81 -10.37 4.01
N PHE A 17 5.64 -9.90 3.55
CA PHE A 17 4.40 -9.98 4.32
C PHE A 17 4.01 -11.43 4.60
N ARG A 18 3.99 -12.29 3.57
CA ARG A 18 3.62 -13.70 3.72
C ARG A 18 4.57 -14.45 4.64
N HIS A 19 5.85 -14.14 4.60
CA HIS A 19 6.84 -14.73 5.49
C HIS A 19 6.55 -14.40 6.97
N ILE A 20 6.35 -13.13 7.30
CA ILE A 20 6.04 -12.69 8.67
C ILE A 20 4.71 -13.24 9.16
N VAL A 21 3.66 -13.26 8.32
CA VAL A 21 2.38 -13.85 8.72
C VAL A 21 2.52 -15.33 9.05
N ALA A 22 3.24 -16.09 8.22
CA ALA A 22 3.44 -17.52 8.45
C ALA A 22 4.29 -17.82 9.69
N GLU A 23 5.27 -16.96 10.01
CA GLU A 23 6.17 -17.16 11.13
C GLU A 23 5.59 -16.67 12.47
N GLU A 24 4.97 -15.48 12.48
CA GLU A 24 4.60 -14.78 13.70
C GLU A 24 3.10 -14.78 13.99
N SER A 25 2.26 -15.08 12.99
CA SER A 25 0.79 -15.00 13.09
C SER A 25 0.12 -16.28 12.62
N PRO A 26 0.37 -17.44 13.27
CA PRO A 26 -0.12 -18.75 12.81
C PRO A 26 -1.65 -18.89 12.81
N ASN A 27 -2.37 -17.97 13.46
CA ASN A 27 -3.83 -17.92 13.48
C ASN A 27 -4.42 -17.06 12.34
N LEU A 28 -3.58 -16.39 11.54
CA LEU A 28 -4.01 -15.63 10.36
C LEU A 28 -3.78 -16.47 9.10
N GLU A 29 -4.80 -16.51 8.25
CA GLU A 29 -4.73 -17.18 6.95
C GLU A 29 -4.78 -16.12 5.83
N ILE A 30 -3.86 -16.23 4.88
CA ILE A 30 -3.92 -15.45 3.64
C ILE A 30 -4.84 -16.21 2.68
N VAL A 31 -6.11 -15.80 2.65
CA VAL A 31 -7.15 -16.50 1.87
C VAL A 31 -7.04 -16.24 0.36
N GLU A 32 -6.57 -15.06 -0.05
CA GLU A 32 -6.60 -14.63 -1.46
C GLU A 32 -5.47 -13.63 -1.77
N MET A 33 -4.95 -13.71 -3.01
CA MET A 33 -4.07 -12.71 -3.60
C MET A 33 -4.69 -12.19 -4.90
N ARG A 34 -4.91 -10.87 -4.99
CA ARG A 34 -5.58 -10.22 -6.13
C ARG A 34 -4.64 -9.26 -6.83
N GLU A 35 -4.53 -9.39 -8.15
CA GLU A 35 -3.79 -8.48 -9.02
C GLU A 35 -4.76 -7.51 -9.71
N MET A 36 -4.64 -6.21 -9.42
CA MET A 36 -5.57 -5.18 -9.88
C MET A 36 -4.96 -4.18 -10.88
N LEU A 37 -3.71 -4.38 -11.29
CA LEU A 37 -3.01 -3.59 -12.32
C LEU A 37 -2.95 -2.08 -12.03
N ASP A 38 -2.95 -1.73 -10.73
CA ASP A 38 -3.00 -0.35 -10.24
C ASP A 38 -4.25 0.43 -10.70
N ASP A 39 -5.28 -0.29 -11.18
CA ASP A 39 -6.55 0.26 -11.63
C ASP A 39 -7.58 0.30 -10.50
N ARG A 40 -8.19 1.47 -10.28
CA ARG A 40 -9.13 1.71 -9.17
C ARG A 40 -10.45 0.97 -9.35
N GLU A 41 -10.95 0.84 -10.58
CA GLU A 41 -12.21 0.15 -10.85
C GLU A 41 -12.03 -1.36 -10.71
N LYS A 42 -10.91 -1.89 -11.20
CA LYS A 42 -10.53 -3.29 -10.96
C LYS A 42 -10.34 -3.55 -9.46
N ALA A 43 -9.62 -2.68 -8.75
CA ALA A 43 -9.45 -2.82 -7.30
C ALA A 43 -10.79 -2.85 -6.55
N TYR A 44 -11.77 -2.03 -6.96
CA TYR A 44 -13.13 -2.08 -6.44
C TYR A 44 -13.81 -3.41 -6.73
N SER A 45 -13.86 -3.85 -7.99
CA SER A 45 -14.53 -5.10 -8.36
C SER A 45 -13.94 -6.31 -7.65
N GLU A 46 -12.61 -6.37 -7.54
CA GLU A 46 -11.88 -7.42 -6.86
C GLU A 46 -12.14 -7.40 -5.34
N ALA A 47 -12.22 -6.22 -4.72
CA ALA A 47 -12.56 -6.07 -3.31
C ALA A 47 -14.02 -6.46 -3.02
N SER A 48 -14.98 -6.03 -3.82
CA SER A 48 -16.39 -6.43 -3.68
C SER A 48 -16.53 -7.95 -3.76
N ALA A 49 -15.93 -8.57 -4.78
CA ALA A 49 -15.96 -10.03 -4.94
C ALA A 49 -15.26 -10.77 -3.78
N LEU A 50 -14.25 -10.17 -3.14
CA LEU A 50 -13.57 -10.74 -1.97
C LEU A 50 -14.49 -10.70 -0.74
N LEU A 51 -15.16 -9.57 -0.49
CA LEU A 51 -16.06 -9.37 0.64
C LEU A 51 -17.29 -10.29 0.58
N GLU A 52 -17.81 -10.55 -0.61
CA GLU A 52 -18.91 -11.50 -0.81
C GLU A 52 -18.50 -12.96 -0.52
N ARG A 53 -17.27 -13.35 -0.87
CA ARG A 53 -16.77 -14.72 -0.72
C ARG A 53 -16.24 -15.03 0.68
N HIS A 54 -15.74 -14.02 1.40
CA HIS A 54 -15.17 -14.15 2.74
C HIS A 54 -15.88 -13.20 3.70
N PRO A 55 -17.07 -13.56 4.21
CA PRO A 55 -17.79 -12.73 5.18
C PRO A 55 -16.98 -12.45 6.46
N ASP A 56 -16.08 -13.38 6.82
CA ASP A 56 -15.16 -13.34 7.96
C ASP A 56 -13.82 -12.64 7.67
N LEU A 57 -13.67 -12.01 6.49
CA LEU A 57 -12.45 -11.28 6.15
C LEU A 57 -12.13 -10.23 7.20
N ALA A 58 -10.94 -10.34 7.81
CA ALA A 58 -10.50 -9.48 8.91
C ALA A 58 -9.57 -8.34 8.48
N ALA A 59 -8.80 -8.53 7.39
CA ALA A 59 -7.81 -7.56 6.96
C ALA A 59 -7.56 -7.57 5.45
N ILE A 60 -7.15 -6.42 4.92
CA ILE A 60 -6.66 -6.24 3.56
C ILE A 60 -5.31 -5.52 3.63
N TYR A 61 -4.30 -6.10 2.99
CA TYR A 61 -3.05 -5.41 2.67
C TYR A 61 -2.94 -5.20 1.16
N ASN A 62 -2.69 -3.96 0.76
CA ASN A 62 -2.48 -3.58 -0.62
C ASN A 62 -1.06 -3.05 -0.84
N VAL A 63 -0.24 -3.79 -1.61
CA VAL A 63 1.18 -3.46 -1.84
C VAL A 63 1.40 -2.39 -2.93
N GLY A 64 0.34 -1.97 -3.63
CA GLY A 64 0.40 -1.06 -4.78
C GLY A 64 -0.60 0.10 -4.69
N ALA A 65 -1.06 0.61 -5.84
CA ALA A 65 -2.04 1.69 -5.93
C ALA A 65 -3.48 1.19 -5.77
N GLY A 66 -4.50 1.93 -6.21
CA GLY A 66 -5.89 1.44 -6.17
C GLY A 66 -6.59 1.47 -4.80
N ASN A 67 -5.96 2.03 -3.76
CA ASN A 67 -6.51 2.10 -2.40
C ASN A 67 -7.94 2.69 -2.35
N THR A 68 -8.22 3.71 -3.16
CA THR A 68 -9.54 4.36 -3.20
C THR A 68 -10.64 3.45 -3.77
N GLY A 69 -10.30 2.53 -4.68
CA GLY A 69 -11.24 1.52 -5.20
C GLY A 69 -11.60 0.49 -4.14
N ILE A 70 -10.60 -0.02 -3.42
CA ILE A 70 -10.80 -0.95 -2.29
C ILE A 70 -11.65 -0.27 -1.20
N ALA A 71 -11.30 0.96 -0.83
CA ALA A 71 -12.03 1.72 0.16
C ALA A 71 -13.50 1.97 -0.24
N ARG A 72 -13.77 2.24 -1.52
CA ARG A 72 -15.13 2.36 -2.04
C ARG A 72 -15.93 1.07 -1.81
N ALA A 73 -15.35 -0.09 -2.13
CA ALA A 73 -16.00 -1.39 -1.92
C ALA A 73 -16.29 -1.63 -0.44
N LEU A 74 -15.31 -1.38 0.44
CA LEU A 74 -15.48 -1.50 1.89
C LEU A 74 -16.60 -0.62 2.43
N LYS A 75 -16.68 0.64 1.97
CA LYS A 75 -17.74 1.58 2.38
C LYS A 75 -19.12 1.13 1.92
N GLU A 76 -19.27 0.73 0.66
CA GLU A 76 -20.55 0.31 0.08
C GLU A 76 -21.08 -1.00 0.70
N HIS A 77 -20.18 -1.89 1.13
CA HIS A 77 -20.55 -3.10 1.87
C HIS A 77 -20.76 -2.86 3.38
N GLY A 78 -20.58 -1.62 3.86
CA GLY A 78 -20.70 -1.28 5.29
C GLY A 78 -19.58 -1.86 6.17
N ARG A 79 -18.45 -2.27 5.59
CA ARG A 79 -17.33 -2.93 6.27
C ARG A 79 -16.12 -2.00 6.54
N ALA A 80 -16.21 -0.73 6.16
CA ALA A 80 -15.08 0.23 6.17
C ALA A 80 -14.33 0.37 7.50
N LYS A 81 -14.98 0.16 8.65
CA LYS A 81 -14.35 0.26 9.98
C LYS A 81 -14.29 -1.09 10.71
N GLU A 82 -14.62 -2.17 10.01
CA GLU A 82 -14.61 -3.53 10.53
C GLU A 82 -13.38 -4.30 10.05
N ILE A 83 -12.92 -3.99 8.83
CA ILE A 83 -11.78 -4.64 8.20
C ILE A 83 -10.55 -3.76 8.34
N ILE A 84 -9.47 -4.32 8.86
CA ILE A 84 -8.18 -3.63 8.95
C ILE A 84 -7.64 -3.43 7.53
N PHE A 85 -7.41 -2.19 7.12
CA PHE A 85 -6.93 -1.88 5.78
C PHE A 85 -5.58 -1.17 5.82
N LEU A 86 -4.58 -1.80 5.20
CA LEU A 86 -3.21 -1.30 5.05
C LEU A 86 -2.88 -1.04 3.59
N GLY A 87 -2.26 0.11 3.31
CA GLY A 87 -1.84 0.51 1.97
C GLY A 87 -0.41 1.02 1.91
N HIS A 88 -0.03 1.56 0.76
CA HIS A 88 1.24 2.26 0.54
C HIS A 88 1.00 3.71 0.14
N GLU A 89 1.97 4.54 0.52
CA GLU A 89 2.13 5.96 0.25
C GLU A 89 1.04 6.91 0.78
N VAL A 90 1.53 8.07 1.23
CA VAL A 90 0.70 9.22 1.56
C VAL A 90 0.36 10.00 0.29
N THR A 91 -0.91 9.97 -0.08
CA THR A 91 -1.53 10.70 -1.19
C THR A 91 -2.76 11.42 -0.67
N ASP A 92 -3.31 12.39 -1.41
CA ASP A 92 -4.56 13.06 -0.99
C ASP A 92 -5.68 12.05 -0.73
N GLY A 93 -5.80 11.03 -1.59
CA GLY A 93 -6.77 9.94 -1.41
C GLY A 93 -6.52 9.11 -0.16
N THR A 94 -5.28 8.68 0.11
CA THR A 94 -5.01 7.89 1.33
C THR A 94 -5.10 8.73 2.60
N LYS A 95 -4.81 10.04 2.55
CA LYS A 95 -5.04 10.95 3.68
C LYS A 95 -6.51 11.04 4.07
N GLU A 96 -7.40 11.23 3.10
CA GLU A 96 -8.85 11.26 3.37
C GLU A 96 -9.33 9.94 4.00
N LEU A 97 -8.84 8.80 3.51
CA LEU A 97 -9.19 7.48 4.04
C LEU A 97 -8.62 7.23 5.44
N LEU A 98 -7.42 7.70 5.74
CA LEU A 98 -6.85 7.65 7.09
C LEU A 98 -7.70 8.49 8.05
N LEU A 99 -8.10 9.70 7.64
CA LEU A 99 -8.91 10.61 8.44
C LEU A 99 -10.32 10.06 8.71
N ASP A 100 -10.99 9.49 7.71
CA ASP A 100 -12.33 8.93 7.87
C ASP A 100 -12.35 7.55 8.57
N GLY A 101 -11.20 6.89 8.60
CA GLY A 101 -10.96 5.61 9.26
C GLY A 101 -11.31 4.39 8.44
N THR A 102 -11.39 4.52 7.12
CA THR A 102 -11.47 3.38 6.20
C THR A 102 -10.12 2.73 5.97
N LEU A 103 -9.03 3.52 6.08
CA LEU A 103 -7.65 3.04 5.99
C LEU A 103 -6.99 3.22 7.37
N ASP A 104 -6.32 2.20 7.88
CA ASP A 104 -5.74 2.22 9.23
C ASP A 104 -4.31 2.75 9.22
N ALA A 105 -3.53 2.37 8.22
CA ALA A 105 -2.17 2.88 8.05
C ALA A 105 -1.70 2.78 6.59
N VAL A 106 -0.70 3.60 6.26
CA VAL A 106 0.11 3.42 5.05
C VAL A 106 1.58 3.25 5.41
N ILE A 107 2.28 2.44 4.62
CA ILE A 107 3.74 2.41 4.60
C ILE A 107 4.17 3.43 3.54
N ASP A 108 4.79 4.54 3.97
CA ASP A 108 5.27 5.61 3.12
C ASP A 108 6.77 5.49 2.86
N GLN A 109 7.17 5.56 1.60
CA GLN A 109 8.56 5.51 1.15
C GLN A 109 9.12 6.89 0.78
N ASN A 110 8.27 7.93 0.83
CA ASN A 110 8.59 9.28 0.39
C ASN A 110 9.07 9.32 -1.08
N PRO A 111 8.17 9.14 -2.06
CA PRO A 111 8.52 9.13 -3.49
C PRO A 111 9.15 10.44 -3.97
N ARG A 112 8.96 11.55 -3.24
CA ARG A 112 9.63 12.83 -3.51
C ARG A 112 11.13 12.73 -3.26
N VAL A 113 11.55 12.09 -2.17
CA VAL A 113 12.98 11.85 -1.89
C VAL A 113 13.55 10.93 -2.95
N GLU A 114 12.87 9.83 -3.30
CA GLU A 114 13.32 8.91 -4.36
C GLU A 114 13.57 9.63 -5.69
N ALA A 115 12.61 10.45 -6.14
CA ALA A 115 12.76 11.22 -7.38
C ALA A 115 13.92 12.21 -7.31
N ARG A 116 14.08 12.90 -6.18
CA ARG A 116 15.20 13.84 -5.96
C ARG A 116 16.54 13.12 -6.03
N GLU A 117 16.70 11.98 -5.35
CA GLU A 117 17.95 11.23 -5.35
C GLU A 117 18.29 10.69 -6.73
N ALA A 118 17.31 10.17 -7.47
CA ALA A 118 17.50 9.73 -8.85
C ALA A 118 18.01 10.87 -9.75
N LEU A 119 17.41 12.06 -9.65
CA LEU A 119 17.85 13.23 -10.40
C LEU A 119 19.24 13.71 -9.99
N ASN A 120 19.56 13.70 -8.69
CA ASN A 120 20.89 14.07 -8.21
C ASN A 120 21.96 13.11 -8.73
N ILE A 121 21.72 11.80 -8.68
CA ILE A 121 22.63 10.78 -9.24
C ILE A 121 22.89 11.05 -10.73
N LEU A 122 21.83 11.25 -11.51
CA LEU A 122 21.96 11.52 -12.95
C LEU A 122 22.73 12.82 -13.22
N SER A 123 22.41 13.89 -12.50
CA SER A 123 23.06 15.19 -12.68
C SER A 123 24.54 15.16 -12.34
N HIS A 124 24.91 14.52 -11.23
CA HIS A 124 26.31 14.39 -10.81
C HIS A 124 27.10 13.48 -11.76
N SER A 125 26.48 12.38 -12.22
CA SER A 125 27.08 11.47 -13.21
C SER A 125 27.44 12.18 -14.51
N VAL A 126 26.51 12.97 -15.07
CA VAL A 126 26.76 13.76 -16.31
C VAL A 126 27.85 14.82 -16.11
N ARG A 127 28.04 15.31 -14.88
CA ARG A 127 29.06 16.33 -14.55
C ARG A 127 30.38 15.75 -14.07
N GLY A 128 30.50 14.42 -13.94
CA GLY A 128 31.68 13.76 -13.38
C GLY A 128 31.93 14.11 -11.90
N LEU A 129 30.88 14.45 -11.16
CA LEU A 129 30.96 14.78 -9.74
C LEU A 129 30.59 13.55 -8.89
N PRO A 130 31.20 13.36 -7.71
CA PRO A 130 30.75 12.34 -6.78
C PRO A 130 29.38 12.71 -6.19
N TYR A 131 28.57 11.70 -5.85
CA TYR A 131 27.32 11.87 -5.12
C TYR A 131 27.14 10.73 -4.13
N GLU A 132 26.74 11.05 -2.91
CA GLU A 132 26.39 10.08 -1.88
C GLU A 132 24.87 9.94 -1.83
N LEU A 133 24.37 8.72 -2.06
CA LEU A 133 22.94 8.44 -2.06
C LEU A 133 22.36 8.58 -0.66
N HIS A 134 21.34 9.43 -0.51
CA HIS A 134 20.54 9.47 0.70
C HIS A 134 19.36 8.50 0.58
N GLN A 135 19.45 7.35 1.25
CA GLN A 135 18.37 6.35 1.21
C GLN A 135 17.04 6.94 1.72
N PRO A 136 15.92 6.73 1.00
CA PRO A 136 14.60 7.06 1.52
C PRO A 136 14.33 6.29 2.80
N ARG A 137 13.58 6.90 3.73
CA ARG A 137 13.16 6.24 4.97
C ARG A 137 11.76 5.69 4.78
N LEU A 138 11.58 4.42 5.16
CA LEU A 138 10.26 3.83 5.33
C LEU A 138 9.64 4.35 6.62
N GLN A 139 8.40 4.82 6.54
CA GLN A 139 7.63 5.28 7.69
C GLN A 139 6.24 4.68 7.67
N VAL A 140 5.73 4.27 8.82
CA VAL A 140 4.32 3.90 8.95
C VAL A 140 3.56 5.16 9.37
N ILE A 141 2.55 5.52 8.60
CA ILE A 141 1.72 6.69 8.83
C ILE A 141 0.32 6.23 9.24
N PHE A 142 -0.07 6.64 10.44
CA PHE A 142 -1.41 6.49 11.01
C PHE A 142 -2.19 7.79 10.86
N ARG A 143 -3.49 7.77 11.21
CA ARG A 143 -4.34 8.98 11.25
C ARG A 143 -3.72 10.08 12.10
N GLU A 144 -3.14 9.73 13.24
CA GLU A 144 -2.58 10.66 14.23
C GLU A 144 -1.23 11.24 13.80
N SER A 145 -0.57 10.64 12.79
CA SER A 145 0.76 11.01 12.34
C SER A 145 0.78 11.48 10.88
N ILE A 146 -0.37 11.90 10.33
CA ILE A 146 -0.44 12.43 8.97
C ILE A 146 0.46 13.67 8.88
N PRO A 147 1.40 13.74 7.92
CA PRO A 147 2.26 14.90 7.76
C PRO A 147 1.44 16.14 7.41
N GLU A 148 1.66 17.23 8.15
CA GLU A 148 1.32 18.58 7.72
C GLU A 148 2.15 18.88 6.47
N ILE A 149 1.50 19.18 5.34
CA ILE A 149 2.18 19.58 4.09
C ILE A 149 2.49 21.06 4.15
#